data_AF-A0A6A4ZYW8-F1
#
_entry.id   AF-A0A6A4ZYW8-F1
#
_cell.length_a   1.000
_cell.length_b   1.000
_cell.length_c   1.000
_cell.angle_alpha   90.00
_cell.angle_beta   90.00
_cell.angle_gamma   90.00
#
_symmetry.space_group_name_H-M   'P 1'
#
loop_
_entity.id
_entity.type
_entity.pdbx_description
1 polymer ?
#
loop_
_entity_poly.entity_id
_entity_poly.type
_entity_poly.pdbx_seq_one_letter_code
_entity_poly.pdbx_strand_id
1 'polypeptide(L)'
;MGKQTELKAAPGPPSKKRFRFQKGKERIAGLQSELQLHAKTQSYSNFLLANTATEPFHDELALLGELYTNERFQQLFRKLRRITNSTPQLLHHLTQVVAILETNVRDFPKDPDVMIPVLKLYVALAKDLQKEFYPHFAASLPHILSIIDKTNPELTADVFKTLSMLFKHLQTQVLADMSVLHKFYSVLVGHPQEYVREFAANVFAVLLRKVKSGHAFQSYVLKYLSALVRGITSHDGSNASSLLDHDHVLDGTAKLFFAVMKNVQAQFHSRTKELLPLLLQAFDPSQQVSAEQATFPTNHDDITYDISKRVVGMLRRYTTAEHAPVVWTSLLDAT
;
A
#
# COMPACT_ATOMS: atom_id res chain seq x y z
N MET A 1 -31.68 -29.88 6.20
CA MET A 1 -30.46 -30.52 6.74
C MET A 1 -29.25 -29.75 6.25
N GLY A 2 -28.67 -28.91 7.12
CA GLY A 2 -27.60 -27.98 6.76
C GLY A 2 -26.26 -28.67 6.59
N LYS A 3 -25.56 -28.35 5.49
CA LYS A 3 -24.16 -28.71 5.30
C LYS A 3 -23.32 -27.90 6.30
N GLN A 4 -22.69 -28.59 7.24
CA GLN A 4 -21.70 -28.02 8.14
C GLN A 4 -20.53 -27.48 7.31
N THR A 5 -20.28 -26.18 7.44
CA THR A 5 -19.13 -25.49 6.87
C THR A 5 -17.88 -25.96 7.61
N GLU A 6 -17.08 -26.82 6.97
CA GLU A 6 -15.79 -27.26 7.52
C GLU A 6 -14.90 -26.04 7.81
N LEU A 7 -14.48 -25.92 9.07
CA LEU A 7 -13.43 -25.01 9.50
C LEU A 7 -12.17 -25.31 8.68
N LYS A 8 -11.64 -24.31 7.96
CA LYS A 8 -10.34 -24.39 7.27
C LYS A 8 -9.31 -25.00 8.24
N ALA A 9 -8.84 -26.20 7.92
CA ALA A 9 -7.82 -26.90 8.68
C ALA A 9 -6.62 -25.99 8.96
N ALA A 10 -6.14 -26.00 10.20
CA ALA A 10 -4.93 -25.28 10.59
C ALA A 10 -3.76 -25.67 9.66
N PRO A 11 -2.86 -24.74 9.31
CA PRO A 11 -1.71 -25.06 8.49
C PRO A 11 -0.91 -26.19 9.15
N GLY A 12 -0.59 -27.23 8.36
CA GLY A 12 0.14 -28.40 8.84
C GLY A 12 1.48 -28.02 9.49
N PRO A 13 2.04 -28.89 10.35
CA PRO A 13 3.23 -28.59 11.13
C PRO A 13 4.39 -28.12 10.25
N PRO A 14 5.19 -27.14 10.70
CA PRO A 14 6.31 -26.61 9.92
C PRO A 14 7.28 -27.74 9.60
N SER A 15 7.60 -27.87 8.31
CA SER A 15 8.56 -28.85 7.82
C SER A 15 9.92 -28.67 8.51
N LYS A 16 10.50 -29.77 9.00
CA LYS A 16 11.86 -29.78 9.59
C LYS A 16 12.99 -29.56 8.57
N LYS A 17 12.70 -29.62 7.27
CA LYS A 17 13.71 -29.45 6.20
C LYS A 17 14.05 -27.97 5.98
N ARG A 18 15.34 -27.64 5.99
CA ARG A 18 15.89 -26.29 5.74
C ARG A 18 15.49 -25.72 4.37
N PHE A 19 15.54 -26.55 3.32
CA PHE A 19 15.09 -26.18 1.99
C PHE A 19 13.87 -27.00 1.63
N ARG A 20 12.80 -26.30 1.23
CA ARG A 20 11.56 -26.93 0.75
C ARG A 20 10.98 -26.09 -0.38
N PHE A 21 10.30 -26.77 -1.29
CA PHE A 21 9.47 -26.08 -2.27
C PHE A 21 8.32 -25.36 -1.55
N GLN A 22 8.10 -24.10 -1.89
CA GLN A 22 6.97 -23.32 -1.41
C GLN A 22 6.02 -23.06 -2.57
N LYS A 23 4.73 -23.35 -2.37
CA LYS A 23 3.72 -23.07 -3.39
C LYS A 23 3.55 -21.56 -3.57
N GLY A 24 3.07 -21.11 -4.74
CA GLY A 24 2.90 -19.67 -5.01
C GLY A 24 2.08 -18.93 -3.94
N LYS A 25 0.99 -19.52 -3.45
CA LYS A 25 0.18 -18.95 -2.36
C LYS A 25 0.95 -18.84 -1.04
N GLU A 26 1.79 -19.83 -0.73
CA GLU A 26 2.63 -19.82 0.49
C GLU A 26 3.72 -18.75 0.40
N ARG A 27 4.35 -18.60 -0.78
CA ARG A 27 5.32 -17.54 -1.07
C ARG A 27 4.72 -16.16 -0.87
N ILE A 28 3.55 -15.91 -1.48
CA ILE A 28 2.84 -14.64 -1.34
C ILE A 28 2.50 -14.35 0.14
N ALA A 29 2.00 -15.33 0.89
CA ALA A 29 1.72 -15.15 2.32
C ALA A 29 2.99 -14.83 3.14
N GLY A 30 4.14 -15.43 2.77
CA GLY A 30 5.44 -15.09 3.34
C GLY A 30 5.82 -13.63 3.05
N LEU A 31 5.72 -13.20 1.79
CA LEU A 31 6.01 -11.82 1.37
C LEU A 31 5.10 -10.80 2.06
N GLN A 32 3.83 -11.13 2.29
CA GLN A 32 2.91 -10.28 3.07
C GLN A 32 3.36 -10.11 4.51
N SER A 33 3.80 -11.20 5.14
CA SER A 33 4.32 -11.16 6.50
C SER A 33 5.60 -10.32 6.55
N GLU A 34 6.51 -10.50 5.60
CA GLU A 34 7.72 -9.69 5.45
C GLU A 34 7.41 -8.21 5.27
N LEU A 35 6.47 -7.86 4.39
CA LEU A 35 6.10 -6.45 4.15
C LEU A 35 5.52 -5.80 5.41
N GLN A 36 4.68 -6.52 6.15
CA GLN A 36 4.13 -6.05 7.43
C GLN A 36 5.20 -5.89 8.50
N LEU A 37 6.17 -6.80 8.57
CA LEU A 37 7.32 -6.69 9.45
C LEU A 37 8.19 -5.50 9.03
N HIS A 38 8.50 -5.37 7.74
CA HIS A 38 9.29 -4.26 7.21
C HIS A 38 8.69 -2.90 7.62
N ALA A 39 7.38 -2.72 7.49
CA ALA A 39 6.69 -1.50 7.94
C ALA A 39 6.78 -1.24 9.47
N LYS A 40 6.94 -2.28 10.29
CA LYS A 40 6.99 -2.20 11.77
C LYS A 40 8.41 -2.12 12.32
N THR A 41 9.31 -2.98 11.85
CA THR A 41 10.73 -3.05 12.25
C THR A 41 11.48 -1.79 11.84
N GLN A 42 10.94 -0.98 10.92
CA GLN A 42 11.41 0.37 10.59
C GLN A 42 11.57 1.31 11.80
N SER A 43 10.93 1.05 12.95
CA SER A 43 11.16 1.80 14.19
C SER A 43 12.31 1.27 15.04
N TYR A 44 12.62 -0.04 14.96
CA TYR A 44 13.69 -0.69 15.73
C TYR A 44 15.03 -0.70 14.98
N SER A 45 14.99 -0.91 13.66
CA SER A 45 16.17 -0.74 12.79
C SER A 45 16.64 0.70 12.77
N ASN A 46 15.75 1.69 12.90
CA ASN A 46 16.16 3.09 13.09
C ASN A 46 16.90 3.31 14.42
N PHE A 47 16.65 2.55 15.48
CA PHE A 47 17.38 2.70 16.75
C PHE A 47 18.80 2.12 16.66
N LEU A 48 18.97 0.99 15.96
CA LEU A 48 20.29 0.38 15.74
C LEU A 48 21.10 1.06 14.62
N LEU A 49 20.42 1.49 13.54
CA LEU A 49 21.03 2.21 12.42
C LEU A 49 21.08 3.73 12.61
N ALA A 50 20.52 4.30 13.69
CA ALA A 50 20.80 5.70 14.07
C ALA A 50 22.21 5.85 14.67
N ASN A 51 22.80 4.74 15.16
CA ASN A 51 24.17 4.72 15.69
C ASN A 51 25.23 4.39 14.63
N THR A 52 24.80 4.00 13.43
CA THR A 52 25.64 3.98 12.23
C THR A 52 25.27 5.21 11.42
N ALA A 53 26.22 6.10 11.14
CA ALA A 53 25.97 7.28 10.32
C ALA A 53 25.11 6.92 9.10
N THR A 54 24.07 7.72 8.86
CA THR A 54 23.20 7.65 7.70
C THR A 54 24.04 7.46 6.44
N GLU A 55 24.12 6.24 5.90
CA GLU A 55 24.87 6.02 4.65
C GLU A 55 24.24 6.90 3.56
N PRO A 56 25.00 7.86 3.00
CA PRO A 56 24.54 8.71 1.92
C PRO A 56 24.26 7.89 0.66
N PHE A 57 23.54 8.47 -0.29
CA PHE A 57 23.25 7.89 -1.61
C PHE A 57 24.51 7.33 -2.30
N HIS A 58 25.65 8.00 -2.14
CA HIS A 58 26.94 7.56 -2.67
C HIS A 58 27.37 6.20 -2.11
N ASP A 59 27.15 5.95 -0.82
CA ASP A 59 27.56 4.71 -0.15
C ASP A 59 26.64 3.55 -0.56
N GLU A 60 25.32 3.80 -0.62
CA GLU A 60 24.38 2.82 -1.18
C GLU A 60 24.73 2.51 -2.65
N LEU A 61 25.06 3.52 -3.46
CA LEU A 61 25.48 3.30 -4.85
C LEU A 61 26.77 2.47 -4.93
N ALA A 62 27.75 2.72 -4.05
CA ALA A 62 28.98 1.94 -3.98
C ALA A 62 28.71 0.47 -3.61
N LEU A 63 27.93 0.25 -2.55
CA LEU A 63 27.51 -1.07 -2.10
C LEU A 63 26.78 -1.84 -3.20
N LEU A 64 25.83 -1.20 -3.89
CA LEU A 64 25.14 -1.84 -5.01
C LEU A 64 26.07 -2.12 -6.19
N GLY A 65 27.06 -1.26 -6.44
CA GLY A 65 28.11 -1.49 -7.43
C GLY A 65 28.96 -2.73 -7.14
N GLU A 66 29.18 -3.06 -5.86
CA GLU A 66 29.89 -4.28 -5.45
C GLU A 66 29.00 -5.53 -5.51
N LEU A 67 27.73 -5.41 -5.11
CA LEU A 67 26.79 -6.53 -5.06
C LEU A 67 26.27 -6.96 -6.43
N TYR A 68 26.03 -6.01 -7.34
CA TYR A 68 25.40 -6.25 -8.64
C TYR A 68 26.42 -6.13 -9.76
N THR A 69 27.16 -7.22 -10.02
CA THR A 69 28.24 -7.26 -11.03
C THR A 69 27.75 -7.45 -12.48
N ASN A 70 26.44 -7.52 -12.70
CA ASN A 70 25.88 -7.68 -14.03
C ASN A 70 26.10 -6.43 -14.89
N GLU A 71 26.45 -6.59 -16.17
CA GLU A 71 26.84 -5.46 -17.02
C GLU A 71 25.71 -4.44 -17.21
N ARG A 72 24.44 -4.88 -17.19
CA ARG A 72 23.25 -4.03 -17.30
C ARG A 72 23.22 -2.98 -16.17
N PHE A 73 23.36 -3.42 -14.92
CA PHE A 73 23.43 -2.52 -13.77
C PHE A 73 24.76 -1.76 -13.70
N GLN A 74 25.88 -2.38 -14.07
CA GLN A 74 27.19 -1.72 -14.05
C GLN A 74 27.25 -0.50 -15.00
N GLN A 75 26.52 -0.52 -16.11
CA GLN A 75 26.36 0.67 -16.96
C GLN A 75 25.65 1.83 -16.25
N LEU A 76 24.58 1.53 -15.50
CA LEU A 76 23.90 2.51 -14.64
C LEU A 76 24.84 3.03 -13.55
N PHE A 77 25.52 2.14 -12.84
CA PHE A 77 26.46 2.48 -11.77
C PHE A 77 27.55 3.44 -12.27
N ARG A 78 28.22 3.13 -13.38
CA ARG A 78 29.28 3.98 -13.95
C ARG A 78 28.77 5.37 -14.35
N LYS A 79 27.53 5.49 -14.82
CA LYS A 79 26.90 6.78 -15.16
C LYS A 79 26.64 7.61 -13.90
N LEU A 80 26.01 7.01 -12.87
CA LEU A 80 25.67 7.70 -11.63
C LEU A 80 26.92 8.07 -10.81
N ARG A 81 27.89 7.15 -10.70
CA ARG A 81 29.13 7.35 -9.92
C ARG A 81 29.90 8.59 -10.33
N ARG A 82 29.81 9.02 -11.61
CA ARG A 82 30.49 10.22 -12.11
C ARG A 82 29.87 11.52 -11.61
N ILE A 83 28.59 11.53 -11.27
CA ILE A 83 27.81 12.74 -10.98
C ILE A 83 27.26 12.80 -9.55
N THR A 84 27.45 11.75 -8.74
CA THR A 84 26.91 11.64 -7.38
C THR A 84 27.97 11.33 -6.31
N ASN A 85 29.18 11.89 -6.43
CA ASN A 85 30.26 11.60 -5.45
C ASN A 85 30.08 12.31 -4.11
N SER A 86 29.19 13.30 -4.03
CA SER A 86 28.84 13.99 -2.80
C SER A 86 27.38 14.46 -2.84
N THR A 87 26.78 14.73 -1.68
CA THR A 87 25.39 15.23 -1.59
C THR A 87 25.16 16.54 -2.34
N PRO A 88 26.08 17.55 -2.31
CA PRO A 88 25.91 18.75 -3.14
C PRO A 88 25.91 18.46 -4.64
N GLN A 89 26.78 17.54 -5.11
CA GLN A 89 26.76 17.11 -6.51
C GLN A 89 25.46 16.39 -6.86
N LEU A 90 24.99 15.50 -5.98
CA LEU A 90 23.72 14.81 -6.16
C LEU A 90 22.56 15.80 -6.29
N LEU A 91 22.51 16.83 -5.43
CA LEU A 91 21.48 17.86 -5.50
C LEU A 91 21.56 18.66 -6.80
N HIS A 92 22.77 19.05 -7.23
CA HIS A 92 22.98 19.76 -8.50
C HIS A 92 22.54 18.92 -9.71
N HIS A 93 22.79 17.61 -9.70
CA HIS A 93 22.49 16.70 -10.80
C HIS A 93 21.19 15.91 -10.62
N LEU A 94 20.32 16.28 -9.68
CA LEU A 94 19.15 15.47 -9.30
C LEU A 94 18.26 15.11 -10.49
N THR A 95 17.92 16.09 -11.31
CA THR A 95 17.11 15.89 -12.53
C THR A 95 17.75 14.86 -13.47
N GLN A 96 19.08 14.93 -13.64
CA GLN A 96 19.82 14.01 -14.49
C GLN A 96 19.85 12.60 -13.90
N VAL A 97 20.06 12.48 -12.58
CA VAL A 97 20.05 11.19 -11.86
C VAL A 97 18.69 10.52 -12.01
N VAL A 98 17.60 11.24 -11.79
CA VAL A 98 16.23 10.72 -11.95
C VAL A 98 15.97 10.26 -13.38
N ALA A 99 16.37 11.07 -14.37
CA ALA A 99 16.22 10.69 -15.78
C ALA A 99 17.01 9.42 -16.14
N ILE A 100 18.20 9.23 -15.57
CA ILE A 100 19.01 8.01 -15.75
C ILE A 100 18.29 6.80 -15.15
N LEU A 101 17.72 6.92 -13.94
CA LEU A 101 16.95 5.84 -13.31
C LEU A 101 15.70 5.48 -14.13
N GLU A 102 14.93 6.47 -14.56
CA GLU A 102 13.71 6.28 -15.38
C GLU A 102 14.03 5.65 -16.74
N THR A 103 15.18 5.98 -17.33
CA THR A 103 15.65 5.34 -18.56
C THR A 103 15.98 3.87 -18.32
N ASN A 104 16.63 3.54 -17.21
CA ASN A 104 16.91 2.13 -16.88
C ASN A 104 15.64 1.30 -16.62
N VAL A 105 14.62 1.89 -16.00
CA VAL A 105 13.31 1.23 -15.84
C VAL A 105 12.67 0.92 -17.20
N ARG A 106 12.85 1.80 -18.19
CA ARG A 106 12.33 1.60 -19.55
C ARG A 106 13.13 0.59 -20.36
N ASP A 107 14.45 0.61 -20.23
CA ASP A 107 15.36 -0.26 -21.00
C ASP A 107 15.36 -1.71 -20.49
N PHE A 108 15.20 -1.90 -19.18
CA PHE A 108 15.21 -3.21 -18.52
C PHE A 108 13.91 -3.49 -17.76
N PRO A 109 12.75 -3.50 -18.45
CA PRO A 109 11.45 -3.60 -17.80
C PRO A 109 11.35 -4.93 -17.07
N LYS A 110 11.04 -4.87 -15.76
CA LYS A 110 10.76 -6.03 -14.89
C LYS A 110 11.92 -7.02 -14.74
N ASP A 111 13.15 -6.60 -15.06
CA ASP A 111 14.35 -7.40 -14.83
C ASP A 111 14.79 -7.27 -13.36
N PRO A 112 14.69 -8.33 -12.53
CA PRO A 112 14.97 -8.22 -11.10
C PRO A 112 16.41 -7.78 -10.80
N ASP A 113 17.38 -8.18 -11.63
CA ASP A 113 18.81 -7.90 -11.42
C ASP A 113 19.14 -6.42 -11.56
N VAL A 114 18.29 -5.65 -12.25
CA VAL A 114 18.43 -4.20 -12.46
C VAL A 114 17.40 -3.44 -11.64
N MET A 115 16.17 -3.94 -11.53
CA MET A 115 15.08 -3.23 -10.87
C MET A 115 15.25 -3.19 -9.35
N ILE A 116 15.73 -4.25 -8.71
CA ILE A 116 15.97 -4.26 -7.26
C ILE A 116 16.97 -3.16 -6.85
N PRO A 117 18.17 -3.05 -7.46
CA PRO A 117 19.09 -1.97 -7.09
C PRO A 117 18.56 -0.59 -7.50
N VAL A 118 17.85 -0.45 -8.62
CA VAL A 118 17.18 0.82 -8.98
C VAL A 118 16.16 1.26 -7.92
N LEU A 119 15.33 0.32 -7.43
CA LEU A 119 14.37 0.55 -6.35
C LEU A 119 15.06 1.02 -5.06
N LYS A 120 16.21 0.46 -4.71
CA LYS A 120 17.01 0.89 -3.55
C LYS A 120 17.58 2.30 -3.73
N LEU A 121 18.05 2.65 -4.94
CA LEU A 121 18.52 4.00 -5.25
C LEU A 121 17.42 5.06 -5.10
N TYR A 122 16.18 4.76 -5.49
CA TYR A 122 15.04 5.66 -5.22
C TYR A 122 14.81 5.90 -3.73
N VAL A 123 14.94 4.85 -2.89
CA VAL A 123 14.84 4.99 -1.43
C VAL A 123 15.97 5.87 -0.89
N ALA A 124 17.20 5.67 -1.38
CA ALA A 124 18.35 6.48 -0.99
C ALA A 124 18.17 7.97 -1.36
N LEU A 125 17.64 8.27 -2.56
CA LEU A 125 17.31 9.65 -2.96
C LEU A 125 16.31 10.29 -2.00
N ALA A 126 15.23 9.58 -1.66
CA ALA A 126 14.20 10.10 -0.76
C ALA A 126 14.74 10.31 0.67
N LYS A 127 15.62 9.43 1.14
CA LYS A 127 16.24 9.50 2.47
C LYS A 127 17.17 10.71 2.59
N ASP A 128 18.03 10.94 1.59
CA ASP A 128 19.06 11.98 1.59
C ASP A 128 18.50 13.37 1.29
N LEU A 129 17.62 13.48 0.29
CA LEU A 129 17.19 14.77 -0.25
C LEU A 129 15.81 15.21 0.25
N GLN A 130 14.97 14.27 0.67
CA GLN A 130 13.64 14.50 1.23
C GLN A 130 12.81 15.51 0.42
N LYS A 131 12.66 16.74 0.94
CA LYS A 131 11.88 17.81 0.32
C LYS A 131 12.38 18.15 -1.10
N GLU A 132 13.69 18.12 -1.32
CA GLU A 132 14.29 18.44 -2.63
C GLU A 132 13.99 17.35 -3.68
N PHE A 133 13.78 16.10 -3.25
CA PHE A 133 13.38 15.01 -4.14
C PHE A 133 11.88 14.97 -4.43
N TYR A 134 11.04 15.56 -3.56
CA TYR A 134 9.58 15.46 -3.69
C TYR A 134 9.01 15.91 -5.06
N PRO A 135 9.48 16.99 -5.70
CA PRO A 135 9.02 17.39 -7.03
C PRO A 135 9.26 16.29 -8.09
N HIS A 136 10.36 15.55 -7.97
CA HIS A 136 10.70 14.45 -8.88
C HIS A 136 9.97 13.16 -8.52
N PHE A 137 9.70 12.92 -7.23
CA PHE A 137 8.98 11.73 -6.76
C PHE A 137 7.63 11.54 -7.47
N ALA A 138 6.85 12.61 -7.62
CA ALA A 138 5.54 12.53 -8.29
C ALA A 138 5.65 12.06 -9.76
N ALA A 139 6.68 12.49 -10.47
CA ALA A 139 6.94 12.12 -11.85
C ALA A 139 7.55 10.70 -11.99
N SER A 140 8.35 10.27 -11.01
CA SER A 140 8.96 8.95 -11.00
C SER A 140 8.02 7.85 -10.50
N LEU A 141 6.96 8.19 -9.76
CA LEU A 141 6.03 7.20 -9.19
C LEU A 141 5.40 6.27 -10.26
N PRO A 142 4.89 6.74 -11.42
CA PRO A 142 4.45 5.86 -12.51
C PRO A 142 5.52 4.88 -12.99
N HIS A 143 6.79 5.31 -13.07
CA HIS A 143 7.91 4.46 -13.45
C HIS A 143 8.19 3.39 -12.40
N ILE A 144 8.13 3.73 -11.11
CA ILE A 144 8.28 2.75 -10.02
C ILE A 144 7.15 1.71 -10.07
N LEU A 145 5.91 2.14 -10.33
CA LEU A 145 4.76 1.26 -10.40
C LEU A 145 4.74 0.36 -11.64
N SER A 146 5.38 0.77 -12.75
CA SER A 146 5.47 -0.08 -13.96
C SER A 146 6.34 -1.33 -13.76
N ILE A 147 7.18 -1.35 -12.70
CA ILE A 147 8.00 -2.49 -12.29
C ILE A 147 7.13 -3.62 -11.72
N ILE A 148 5.92 -3.32 -11.25
CA ILE A 148 5.00 -4.34 -10.72
C ILE A 148 4.76 -5.40 -11.78
N ASP A 149 5.05 -6.65 -11.40
CA ASP A 149 4.94 -7.78 -12.30
C ASP A 149 4.07 -8.89 -11.74
N LYS A 150 3.08 -9.31 -12.54
CA LYS A 150 2.11 -10.34 -12.17
C LYS A 150 2.75 -11.73 -12.11
N THR A 151 3.87 -11.94 -12.81
CA THR A 151 4.55 -13.24 -12.86
C THR A 151 5.60 -13.39 -11.77
N ASN A 152 6.15 -12.27 -11.28
CA ASN A 152 7.15 -12.22 -10.23
C ASN A 152 6.60 -11.52 -8.96
N PRO A 153 6.00 -12.27 -8.02
CA PRO A 153 5.47 -11.70 -6.79
C PRO A 153 6.57 -11.14 -5.86
N GLU A 154 7.80 -11.67 -5.91
CA GLU A 154 8.94 -11.15 -5.14
C GLU A 154 9.32 -9.74 -5.58
N LEU A 155 9.49 -9.53 -6.89
CA LEU A 155 9.78 -8.19 -7.43
C LEU A 155 8.66 -7.21 -7.09
N THR A 156 7.40 -7.65 -7.18
CA THR A 156 6.25 -6.83 -6.75
C THR A 156 6.31 -6.50 -5.27
N ALA A 157 6.66 -7.46 -4.40
CA ALA A 157 6.83 -7.19 -2.98
C ALA A 157 7.95 -6.18 -2.72
N ASP A 158 9.06 -6.24 -3.47
CA ASP A 158 10.14 -5.26 -3.38
C ASP A 158 9.70 -3.86 -3.82
N VAL A 159 8.86 -3.74 -4.85
CA VAL A 159 8.23 -2.45 -5.22
C VAL A 159 7.42 -1.90 -4.03
N PHE A 160 6.60 -2.71 -3.36
CA PHE A 160 5.82 -2.26 -2.21
C PHE A 160 6.69 -1.98 -0.97
N LYS A 161 7.80 -2.71 -0.76
CA LYS A 161 8.80 -2.38 0.26
C LYS A 161 9.42 -1.00 -0.02
N THR A 162 9.74 -0.71 -1.26
CA THR A 162 10.22 0.61 -1.71
C THR A 162 9.19 1.70 -1.51
N LEU A 163 7.94 1.50 -1.92
CA LEU A 163 6.85 2.47 -1.66
C LEU A 163 6.70 2.77 -0.17
N SER A 164 6.74 1.74 0.68
CA SER A 164 6.70 1.92 2.14
C SER A 164 7.84 2.80 2.66
N MET A 165 9.06 2.66 2.12
CA MET A 165 10.22 3.47 2.51
C MET A 165 10.14 4.89 1.96
N LEU A 166 9.72 5.06 0.71
CA LEU A 166 9.49 6.38 0.11
C LEU A 166 8.47 7.18 0.93
N PHE A 167 7.36 6.55 1.30
CA PHE A 167 6.34 7.17 2.16
C PHE A 167 6.83 7.47 3.57
N LYS A 168 7.77 6.68 4.11
CA LYS A 168 8.41 6.98 5.40
C LYS A 168 9.29 8.24 5.30
N HIS A 169 10.13 8.35 4.27
CA HIS A 169 11.08 9.46 4.12
C HIS A 169 10.40 10.75 3.62
N LEU A 170 9.39 10.63 2.77
CA LEU A 170 8.64 11.75 2.19
C LEU A 170 7.32 12.02 2.92
N GLN A 171 7.17 11.49 4.13
CA GLN A 171 5.89 11.49 4.86
C GLN A 171 5.30 12.89 4.99
N THR A 172 6.11 13.87 5.38
CA THR A 172 5.65 15.24 5.62
C THR A 172 5.10 15.86 4.33
N GLN A 173 5.77 15.65 3.21
CA GLN A 173 5.38 16.19 1.91
C GLN A 173 4.14 15.45 1.37
N VAL A 174 4.13 14.12 1.48
CA VAL A 174 2.99 13.28 1.06
C VAL A 174 1.71 13.61 1.85
N LEU A 175 1.80 13.80 3.17
CA LEU A 175 0.63 14.17 3.98
C LEU A 175 0.15 15.60 3.72
N ALA A 176 1.03 16.49 3.26
CA ALA A 176 0.65 17.83 2.83
C ALA A 176 -0.07 17.81 1.46
N ASP A 177 0.31 16.90 0.57
CA ASP A 177 -0.30 16.73 -0.75
C ASP A 177 -0.61 15.26 -1.08
N MET A 178 -1.75 14.80 -0.56
CA MET A 178 -2.25 13.44 -0.82
C MET A 178 -2.80 13.26 -2.24
N SER A 179 -2.95 14.34 -3.01
CA SER A 179 -3.58 14.29 -4.34
C SER A 179 -2.74 13.50 -5.35
N VAL A 180 -1.41 13.59 -5.23
CA VAL A 180 -0.45 12.81 -6.02
C VAL A 180 -0.74 11.32 -5.85
N LEU A 181 -0.99 10.88 -4.62
CA LEU A 181 -1.21 9.47 -4.31
C LEU A 181 -2.59 8.95 -4.74
N HIS A 182 -3.62 9.80 -4.73
CA HIS A 182 -4.99 9.38 -5.07
C HIS A 182 -5.11 8.75 -6.46
N LYS A 183 -4.34 9.25 -7.45
CA LYS A 183 -4.30 8.69 -8.81
C LYS A 183 -3.79 7.25 -8.84
N PHE A 184 -2.89 6.91 -7.92
CA PHE A 184 -2.26 5.58 -7.86
C PHE A 184 -2.99 4.65 -6.88
N TYR A 185 -3.65 5.21 -5.87
CA TYR A 185 -4.48 4.45 -4.94
C TYR A 185 -5.56 3.70 -5.70
N SER A 186 -6.32 4.37 -6.56
CA SER A 186 -7.37 3.71 -7.35
C SER A 186 -6.84 2.54 -8.18
N VAL A 187 -5.69 2.72 -8.86
CA VAL A 187 -5.09 1.70 -9.73
C VAL A 187 -4.58 0.50 -8.93
N LEU A 188 -3.91 0.71 -7.80
CA LEU A 188 -3.32 -0.36 -7.00
C LEU A 188 -4.35 -1.08 -6.13
N VAL A 189 -5.31 -0.33 -5.59
CA VAL A 189 -6.41 -0.86 -4.80
C VAL A 189 -7.40 -1.61 -5.70
N GLY A 190 -7.63 -1.16 -6.93
CA GLY A 190 -8.44 -1.85 -7.94
C GLY A 190 -7.68 -2.88 -8.78
N HIS A 191 -6.45 -3.26 -8.42
CA HIS A 191 -5.63 -4.12 -9.26
C HIS A 191 -6.25 -5.53 -9.37
N PRO A 192 -6.23 -6.21 -10.54
CA PRO A 192 -6.86 -7.52 -10.73
C PRO A 192 -6.28 -8.63 -9.85
N GLN A 193 -5.00 -8.53 -9.52
CA GLN A 193 -4.35 -9.50 -8.63
C GLN A 193 -4.63 -9.18 -7.16
N GLU A 194 -5.23 -10.13 -6.45
CA GLU A 194 -5.63 -10.00 -5.05
C GLU A 194 -4.46 -9.62 -4.12
N TYR A 195 -3.32 -10.27 -4.28
CA TYR A 195 -2.15 -10.02 -3.43
C TYR A 195 -1.58 -8.61 -3.60
N VAL A 196 -1.71 -8.01 -4.79
CA VAL A 196 -1.32 -6.63 -5.05
C VAL A 196 -2.24 -5.67 -4.30
N ARG A 197 -3.55 -5.92 -4.31
CA ARG A 197 -4.52 -5.15 -3.51
C ARG A 197 -4.19 -5.22 -2.02
N GLU A 198 -3.80 -6.39 -1.52
CA GLU A 198 -3.40 -6.58 -0.12
C GLU A 198 -2.09 -5.86 0.22
N PHE A 199 -1.09 -5.88 -0.65
CA PHE A 199 0.13 -5.10 -0.46
C PHE A 199 -0.16 -3.59 -0.46
N ALA A 200 -0.96 -3.11 -1.41
CA ALA A 200 -1.38 -1.72 -1.49
C ALA A 200 -2.12 -1.27 -0.23
N ALA A 201 -3.10 -2.06 0.22
CA ALA A 201 -3.84 -1.82 1.44
C ALA A 201 -2.91 -1.67 2.66
N ASN A 202 -1.92 -2.57 2.82
CA ASN A 202 -0.99 -2.52 3.94
C ASN A 202 -0.09 -1.28 3.90
N VAL A 203 0.45 -0.94 2.73
CA VAL A 203 1.33 0.23 2.58
C VAL A 203 0.56 1.53 2.80
N PHE A 204 -0.62 1.69 2.20
CA PHE A 204 -1.42 2.91 2.35
C PHE A 204 -2.06 3.05 3.73
N ALA A 205 -2.37 1.95 4.41
CA ALA A 205 -2.87 2.00 5.79
C ALA A 205 -1.87 2.70 6.73
N VAL A 206 -0.56 2.51 6.53
CA VAL A 206 0.47 3.20 7.32
C VAL A 206 0.39 4.72 7.13
N LEU A 207 0.17 5.19 5.90
CA LEU A 207 -0.02 6.62 5.62
C LEU A 207 -1.33 7.16 6.21
N LEU A 208 -2.45 6.45 5.99
CA LEU A 208 -3.77 6.89 6.46
C LEU A 208 -3.82 7.01 7.99
N ARG A 209 -3.14 6.13 8.72
CA ARG A 209 -3.03 6.24 10.19
C ARG A 209 -2.32 7.50 10.66
N LYS A 210 -1.53 8.16 9.81
CA LYS A 210 -0.79 9.40 10.12
C LYS A 210 -1.52 10.68 9.72
N VAL A 211 -2.65 10.59 9.02
CA VAL A 211 -3.53 11.74 8.77
C VAL A 211 -4.03 12.32 10.10
N LYS A 212 -4.15 13.64 10.24
CA LYS A 212 -4.61 14.27 11.50
C LYS A 212 -5.97 13.70 11.95
N SER A 213 -6.10 13.33 13.23
CA SER A 213 -7.33 12.76 13.80
C SER A 213 -8.49 13.75 13.86
N GLY A 214 -9.68 13.21 14.13
CA GLY A 214 -10.93 13.97 14.21
C GLY A 214 -11.44 14.37 12.82
N HIS A 215 -11.96 15.58 12.71
CA HIS A 215 -12.65 16.06 11.50
C HIS A 215 -11.81 15.93 10.22
N ALA A 216 -10.49 16.12 10.29
CA ALA A 216 -9.62 16.00 9.12
C ALA A 216 -9.58 14.57 8.55
N PHE A 217 -9.47 13.56 9.41
CA PHE A 217 -9.53 12.16 9.01
C PHE A 217 -10.91 11.78 8.47
N GLN A 218 -11.98 12.19 9.17
CA GLN A 218 -13.35 11.91 8.74
C GLN A 218 -13.65 12.53 7.36
N SER A 219 -13.31 13.82 7.19
CA SER A 219 -13.48 14.52 5.90
C SER A 219 -12.69 13.85 4.77
N TYR A 220 -11.48 13.35 5.05
CA TYR A 220 -10.69 12.62 4.06
C TYR A 220 -11.38 11.32 3.64
N VAL A 221 -11.84 10.50 4.60
CA VAL A 221 -12.50 9.21 4.32
C VAL A 221 -13.78 9.41 3.52
N LEU A 222 -14.61 10.38 3.91
CA LEU A 222 -15.84 10.70 3.19
C LEU A 222 -15.55 11.19 1.76
N LYS A 223 -14.59 12.10 1.57
CA LYS A 223 -14.19 12.55 0.23
C LYS A 223 -13.67 11.41 -0.64
N TYR A 224 -12.91 10.49 -0.06
CA TYR A 224 -12.40 9.30 -0.76
C TYR A 224 -13.56 8.39 -1.19
N LEU A 225 -14.49 8.08 -0.29
CA LEU A 225 -15.69 7.30 -0.61
C LEU A 225 -16.55 7.97 -1.68
N SER A 226 -16.81 9.28 -1.57
CA SER A 226 -17.56 10.01 -2.58
C SER A 226 -16.87 10.03 -3.94
N ALA A 227 -15.53 10.13 -3.97
CA ALA A 227 -14.77 10.06 -5.22
C ALA A 227 -14.82 8.66 -5.85
N LEU A 228 -14.74 7.62 -5.03
CA LEU A 228 -14.87 6.23 -5.46
C LEU A 228 -16.25 5.97 -6.05
N VAL A 229 -17.32 6.40 -5.38
CA VAL A 229 -18.68 6.25 -5.91
C VAL A 229 -18.82 6.97 -7.24
N ARG A 230 -18.41 8.25 -7.32
CA ARG A 230 -18.48 9.01 -8.59
C ARG A 230 -17.77 8.29 -9.72
N GLY A 231 -16.57 7.75 -9.46
CA GLY A 231 -15.79 7.01 -10.43
C GLY A 231 -16.47 5.71 -10.89
N ILE A 232 -17.13 4.98 -9.98
CA ILE A 232 -17.85 3.74 -10.34
C ILE A 232 -19.14 4.08 -11.11
N THR A 233 -19.90 5.08 -10.67
CA THR A 233 -21.18 5.47 -11.29
C THR A 233 -21.03 6.16 -12.64
N SER A 234 -19.86 6.71 -12.96
CA SER A 234 -19.61 7.36 -14.26
C SER A 234 -19.24 6.40 -15.38
N HIS A 235 -18.94 5.14 -15.07
CA HIS A 235 -18.72 4.10 -16.08
C HIS A 235 -20.04 3.40 -16.41
N ASP A 236 -20.33 3.25 -17.69
CA ASP A 236 -21.51 2.54 -18.18
C ASP A 236 -21.44 1.07 -17.72
N GLY A 237 -22.26 0.72 -16.72
CA GLY A 237 -22.24 -0.55 -15.99
C GLY A 237 -22.75 -1.76 -16.79
N SER A 238 -22.96 -1.58 -18.09
CA SER A 238 -23.47 -2.60 -19.02
C SER A 238 -22.41 -3.62 -19.47
N ASN A 239 -21.11 -3.32 -19.27
CA ASN A 239 -20.01 -4.20 -19.69
C ASN A 239 -19.47 -5.06 -18.53
N ALA A 240 -19.42 -6.38 -18.73
CA ALA A 240 -18.95 -7.35 -17.73
C ALA A 240 -17.50 -7.10 -17.24
N SER A 241 -16.64 -6.52 -18.07
CA SER A 241 -15.28 -6.12 -17.67
C SER A 241 -15.29 -4.97 -16.66
N SER A 242 -16.18 -3.99 -16.84
CA SER A 242 -16.32 -2.86 -15.91
C SER A 242 -16.79 -3.34 -14.54
N LEU A 243 -17.70 -4.32 -14.48
CA LEU A 243 -18.19 -4.90 -13.24
C LEU A 243 -17.08 -5.62 -12.45
N LEU A 244 -16.19 -6.34 -13.13
CA LEU A 244 -15.03 -6.99 -12.50
C LEU A 244 -14.04 -5.95 -11.96
N ASP A 245 -13.80 -4.87 -12.72
CA ASP A 245 -12.94 -3.79 -12.27
C ASP A 245 -13.55 -3.04 -11.06
N HIS A 246 -14.88 -2.90 -11.02
CA HIS A 246 -15.58 -2.36 -9.85
C HIS A 246 -15.42 -3.28 -8.63
N ASP A 247 -15.64 -4.59 -8.74
CA ASP A 247 -15.47 -5.51 -7.60
C ASP A 247 -14.03 -5.50 -7.06
N HIS A 248 -13.02 -5.41 -7.93
CA HIS A 248 -11.63 -5.27 -7.50
C HIS A 248 -11.40 -4.01 -6.67
N VAL A 249 -11.97 -2.87 -7.09
CA VAL A 249 -11.89 -1.60 -6.34
C VAL A 249 -12.58 -1.73 -4.99
N LEU A 250 -13.78 -2.30 -4.93
CA LEU A 250 -14.53 -2.51 -3.68
C LEU A 250 -13.75 -3.42 -2.71
N ASP A 251 -13.24 -4.56 -3.20
CA ASP A 251 -12.42 -5.50 -2.41
C ASP A 251 -11.15 -4.84 -1.88
N GLY A 252 -10.43 -4.11 -2.73
CA GLY A 252 -9.22 -3.41 -2.32
C GLY A 252 -9.51 -2.32 -1.29
N THR A 253 -10.56 -1.53 -1.47
CA THR A 253 -10.92 -0.45 -0.54
C THR A 253 -11.32 -1.02 0.81
N ALA A 254 -12.09 -2.12 0.82
CA ALA A 254 -12.40 -2.82 2.05
C ALA A 254 -11.13 -3.34 2.73
N LYS A 255 -10.18 -3.91 1.98
CA LYS A 255 -8.88 -4.35 2.50
C LYS A 255 -8.06 -3.20 3.07
N LEU A 256 -8.08 -2.02 2.44
CA LEU A 256 -7.43 -0.82 2.93
C LEU A 256 -8.01 -0.36 4.27
N PHE A 257 -9.33 -0.23 4.38
CA PHE A 257 -9.97 0.18 5.63
C PHE A 257 -9.78 -0.85 6.74
N PHE A 258 -9.89 -2.13 6.42
CA PHE A 258 -9.55 -3.19 7.36
C PHE A 258 -8.08 -3.10 7.79
N ALA A 259 -7.15 -2.89 6.86
CA ALA A 259 -5.73 -2.69 7.18
C ALA A 259 -5.52 -1.45 8.04
N VAL A 260 -6.24 -0.35 7.87
CA VAL A 260 -6.17 0.83 8.76
C VAL A 260 -6.53 0.48 10.20
N MET A 261 -7.58 -0.33 10.41
CA MET A 261 -8.09 -0.73 11.73
C MET A 261 -7.31 -1.87 12.37
N LYS A 262 -6.75 -2.78 11.58
CA LYS A 262 -6.04 -3.97 12.06
C LYS A 262 -4.74 -3.63 12.80
N ASN A 263 -4.52 -4.20 13.98
CA ASN A 263 -3.24 -4.15 14.69
C ASN A 263 -2.55 -5.54 14.74
N VAL A 264 -1.67 -5.80 15.69
CA VAL A 264 -1.07 -7.13 15.96
C VAL A 264 -1.98 -7.98 16.85
N GLN A 265 -1.74 -9.29 16.90
CA GLN A 265 -2.35 -10.21 17.87
C GLN A 265 -3.89 -10.10 17.97
N ALA A 266 -4.60 -10.07 16.85
CA ALA A 266 -6.07 -9.95 16.81
C ALA A 266 -6.64 -8.64 17.42
N GLN A 267 -5.79 -7.66 17.77
CA GLN A 267 -6.20 -6.37 18.31
C GLN A 267 -6.44 -5.32 17.23
N PHE A 268 -7.08 -4.23 17.62
CA PHE A 268 -7.41 -3.10 16.76
C PHE A 268 -6.55 -1.86 17.08
N HIS A 269 -6.27 -1.07 16.04
CA HIS A 269 -5.59 0.21 16.16
C HIS A 269 -6.58 1.25 16.71
N SER A 270 -6.06 2.32 17.32
CA SER A 270 -6.87 3.46 17.79
C SER A 270 -7.74 4.11 16.70
N ARG A 271 -7.40 3.93 15.41
CA ARG A 271 -8.17 4.45 14.27
C ARG A 271 -9.51 3.77 14.07
N THR A 272 -9.69 2.60 14.65
CA THR A 272 -10.95 1.86 14.60
C THR A 272 -12.09 2.67 15.21
N LYS A 273 -11.83 3.42 16.28
CA LYS A 273 -12.81 4.29 16.94
C LYS A 273 -13.27 5.47 16.07
N GLU A 274 -12.48 5.85 15.06
CA GLU A 274 -12.82 6.92 14.13
C GLU A 274 -13.42 6.37 12.83
N LEU A 275 -12.86 5.28 12.30
CA LEU A 275 -13.23 4.74 10.99
C LEU A 275 -14.47 3.84 11.05
N LEU A 276 -14.59 2.98 12.06
CA LEU A 276 -15.71 2.03 12.13
C LEU A 276 -17.07 2.74 12.27
N PRO A 277 -17.26 3.75 13.14
CA PRO A 277 -18.53 4.47 13.20
C PRO A 277 -18.93 5.13 11.87
N LEU A 278 -17.96 5.70 11.13
CA LEU A 278 -18.22 6.28 9.81
C LEU A 278 -18.72 5.24 8.80
N LEU A 279 -18.13 4.04 8.82
CA LEU A 279 -18.56 2.95 7.94
C LEU A 279 -19.93 2.40 8.35
N LEU A 280 -20.25 2.44 9.64
CA LEU A 280 -21.52 1.99 10.18
C LEU A 280 -22.69 2.92 9.84
N GLN A 281 -22.44 4.21 9.61
CA GLN A 281 -23.46 5.15 9.11
C GLN A 281 -24.11 4.68 7.80
N ALA A 282 -23.40 3.91 6.98
CA ALA A 282 -23.95 3.32 5.76
C ALA A 282 -25.06 2.27 6.00
N PHE A 283 -25.25 1.82 7.24
CA PHE A 283 -26.32 0.91 7.64
C PHE A 283 -27.51 1.63 8.30
N ASP A 284 -27.46 2.95 8.47
CA ASP A 284 -28.53 3.72 9.11
C ASP A 284 -29.78 3.78 8.21
N PRO A 285 -30.93 3.25 8.66
CA PRO A 285 -32.18 3.26 7.89
C PRO A 285 -32.64 4.68 7.50
N SER A 286 -32.32 5.71 8.29
CA SER A 286 -32.73 7.08 8.03
C SER A 286 -32.01 7.71 6.82
N GLN A 287 -30.81 7.22 6.48
CA GLN A 287 -30.15 7.55 5.22
C GLN A 287 -30.78 6.80 4.03
N GLN A 288 -31.26 5.57 4.24
CA GLN A 288 -31.95 4.78 3.20
C GLN A 288 -33.34 5.35 2.83
N VAL A 289 -34.09 5.90 3.79
CA VAL A 289 -35.41 6.54 3.54
C VAL A 289 -35.29 7.84 2.74
N SER A 290 -34.18 8.57 2.88
CA SER A 290 -33.89 9.76 2.06
C SER A 290 -33.61 9.41 0.59
N ALA A 291 -33.22 8.16 0.30
CA ALA A 291 -32.97 7.66 -1.06
C ALA A 291 -34.25 7.30 -1.83
N GLU A 292 -35.37 7.03 -1.15
CA GLU A 292 -36.67 6.76 -1.81
C GLU A 292 -37.37 8.03 -2.33
N GLN A 293 -36.95 9.23 -1.86
CA GLN A 293 -37.55 10.52 -2.25
C GLN A 293 -36.62 11.41 -3.09
N ALA A 294 -35.35 11.03 -3.30
CA ALA A 294 -34.38 11.79 -4.09
C ALA A 294 -34.23 11.20 -5.51
N THR A 295 -34.40 12.06 -6.52
CA THR A 295 -34.46 11.72 -7.95
C THR A 295 -33.14 11.28 -8.61
N PHE A 296 -32.10 10.86 -7.85
CA PHE A 296 -30.79 10.37 -8.33
C PHE A 296 -30.12 9.42 -7.29
N PRO A 297 -29.25 8.47 -7.69
CA PRO A 297 -29.56 7.04 -7.64
C PRO A 297 -29.11 6.29 -6.36
N THR A 298 -29.91 5.28 -6.02
CA THR A 298 -29.74 4.13 -5.11
C THR A 298 -28.37 3.42 -5.11
N ASN A 299 -27.44 3.77 -6.00
CA ASN A 299 -26.12 3.15 -6.11
C ASN A 299 -25.06 3.68 -5.13
N HIS A 300 -25.20 4.91 -4.61
CA HIS A 300 -24.19 5.49 -3.70
C HIS A 300 -24.14 4.77 -2.34
N ASP A 301 -25.32 4.53 -1.80
CA ASP A 301 -25.48 3.85 -0.51
C ASP A 301 -25.13 2.37 -0.65
N ASP A 302 -25.44 1.73 -1.80
CA ASP A 302 -25.13 0.32 -2.05
C ASP A 302 -23.61 0.05 -2.14
N ILE A 303 -22.85 0.94 -2.80
CA ILE A 303 -21.39 0.82 -2.88
C ILE A 303 -20.74 0.97 -1.50
N THR A 304 -21.15 1.99 -0.75
CA THR A 304 -20.60 2.24 0.59
C THR A 304 -21.00 1.11 1.55
N TYR A 305 -22.23 0.62 1.43
CA TYR A 305 -22.75 -0.54 2.16
C TYR A 305 -21.94 -1.82 1.87
N ASP A 306 -21.62 -2.13 0.59
CA ASP A 306 -20.83 -3.31 0.25
C ASP A 306 -19.41 -3.24 0.84
N ILE A 307 -18.74 -2.08 0.72
CA ILE A 307 -17.43 -1.85 1.34
C ILE A 307 -17.53 -2.08 2.85
N SER A 308 -18.50 -1.47 3.52
CA SER A 308 -18.70 -1.60 4.96
C SER A 308 -18.99 -3.04 5.37
N LYS A 309 -19.83 -3.76 4.62
CA LYS A 309 -20.15 -5.19 4.83
C LYS A 309 -18.90 -6.06 4.72
N ARG A 310 -18.08 -5.86 3.69
CA ARG A 310 -16.80 -6.59 3.51
C ARG A 310 -15.84 -6.33 4.66
N VAL A 311 -15.73 -5.06 5.08
CA VAL A 311 -14.91 -4.66 6.23
C VAL A 311 -15.36 -5.36 7.51
N VAL A 312 -16.65 -5.32 7.85
CA VAL A 312 -17.21 -6.00 9.04
C VAL A 312 -16.97 -7.51 8.96
N GLY A 313 -17.11 -8.11 7.78
CA GLY A 313 -16.78 -9.52 7.54
C GLY A 313 -15.31 -9.86 7.84
N MET A 314 -14.37 -8.98 7.50
CA MET A 314 -12.95 -9.13 7.82
C MET A 314 -12.66 -8.92 9.31
N LEU A 315 -13.26 -7.91 9.94
CA LEU A 315 -13.14 -7.66 11.38
C LEU A 315 -13.58 -8.90 12.18
N ARG A 316 -14.73 -9.48 11.84
CA ARG A 316 -15.27 -10.69 12.48
C ARG A 316 -14.34 -11.89 12.39
N ARG A 317 -13.66 -12.08 11.24
CA ARG A 317 -12.72 -13.20 11.05
C ARG A 317 -11.38 -13.00 11.76
N TYR A 318 -11.05 -11.75 12.09
CA TYR A 318 -9.74 -11.39 12.63
C TYR A 318 -9.70 -11.31 14.15
N THR A 319 -10.75 -10.80 14.79
CA THR A 319 -10.77 -10.56 16.24
C THR A 319 -11.27 -11.76 17.05
N THR A 320 -10.97 -11.76 18.34
CA THR A 320 -11.49 -12.70 19.34
C THR A 320 -12.47 -11.97 20.26
N ALA A 321 -13.26 -12.71 21.04
CA ALA A 321 -14.19 -12.11 22.01
C ALA A 321 -13.49 -11.14 22.99
N GLU A 322 -12.24 -11.43 23.35
CA GLU A 322 -11.41 -10.62 24.24
C GLU A 322 -11.05 -9.25 23.64
N HIS A 323 -10.87 -9.16 22.32
CA HIS A 323 -10.43 -7.94 21.62
C HIS A 323 -11.56 -7.26 20.82
N ALA A 324 -12.77 -7.80 20.90
CA ALA A 324 -13.98 -7.24 20.30
C ALA A 324 -14.59 -6.01 20.99
N PRO A 325 -14.28 -5.60 22.25
CA PRO A 325 -15.01 -4.50 22.89
C PRO A 325 -15.08 -3.21 22.08
N VAL A 326 -14.00 -2.82 21.40
CA VAL A 326 -13.99 -1.60 20.55
C VAL A 326 -14.98 -1.68 19.40
N VAL A 327 -15.14 -2.87 18.80
CA VAL A 327 -16.11 -3.10 17.73
C VAL A 327 -17.53 -3.13 18.30
N TRP A 328 -17.71 -3.77 19.46
CA TRP A 328 -19.00 -3.86 20.14
C TRP A 328 -19.52 -2.49 20.58
N THR A 329 -18.67 -1.65 21.17
CA THR A 329 -19.03 -0.28 21.54
C THR A 329 -19.43 0.55 20.34
N SER A 330 -18.66 0.48 19.24
CA SER A 330 -19.01 1.23 18.02
C SER A 330 -20.30 0.74 17.36
N LEU A 331 -20.67 -0.54 17.52
CA LEU A 331 -21.95 -1.05 17.05
C LEU A 331 -23.12 -0.57 17.93
N LEU A 332 -22.94 -0.56 19.25
CA LEU A 332 -23.95 -0.04 20.18
C LEU A 332 -24.17 1.47 20.02
N ASP A 333 -23.11 2.23 19.77
CA ASP A 333 -23.20 3.68 19.56
C ASP A 333 -23.82 4.04 18.19
N ALA A 334 -23.91 3.08 17.27
CA ALA A 334 -24.48 3.26 15.93
C ALA A 334 -25.96 2.85 15.83
N THR A 335 -26.52 2.21 16.86
CA THR A 335 -27.94 1.83 16.97
C THR A 335 -28.72 2.83 17.80
#